data_AF-A0A2R6H0J2-F1
#
_entry.id   AF-A0A2R6H0J2-F1
#
_cell.length_a   1.000
_cell.length_b   1.000
_cell.length_c   1.000
_cell.angle_alpha   90.00
_cell.angle_beta   90.00
_cell.angle_gamma   90.00
#
_symmetry.space_group_name_H-M   'P 1'
#
loop_
_entity.id
_entity.type
_entity.pdbx_description
1 polymer ?
#
loop_
_entity_poly.entity_id
_entity_poly.type
_entity_poly.pdbx_seq_one_letter_code
_entity_poly.pdbx_strand_id
1 'polypeptide(L)'
;MPVGWHLPRHARVVVYRRSADDRLLTVYDCGASASPSARFRGRLVRVDADSERRPAPHGYVLDMREPSVLERASSDSDRWHVTATD
;
A
#
# COMPACT_ATOMS: atom_id res chain seq x y z
N MET A 1 14.84 3.53 -13.04
CA MET A 1 13.37 3.47 -12.97
C MET A 1 13.01 2.89 -11.61
N PRO A 2 12.48 3.66 -10.64
CA PRO A 2 11.92 3.01 -9.46
C PRO A 2 10.77 2.11 -9.95
N VAL A 3 10.83 0.84 -9.60
CA VAL A 3 9.79 -0.14 -9.95
C VAL A 3 8.60 0.14 -9.01
N GLY A 4 7.62 0.87 -9.50
CA GLY A 4 6.36 1.13 -8.82
C GLY A 4 5.33 0.02 -9.10
N TRP A 5 4.46 -0.26 -8.12
CA TRP A 5 3.32 -1.15 -8.32
C TRP A 5 2.07 -0.33 -8.61
N HIS A 6 1.39 -0.63 -9.72
CA HIS A 6 0.14 0.05 -10.06
C HIS A 6 -1.00 -0.42 -9.13
N LEU A 7 -1.69 0.54 -8.53
CA LEU A 7 -2.86 0.36 -7.71
C LEU A 7 -4.08 0.88 -8.48
N PRO A 8 -4.92 0.00 -9.05
CA PRO A 8 -6.12 0.44 -9.73
C PRO A 8 -7.09 1.13 -8.75
N ARG A 9 -8.06 1.86 -9.32
CA ARG A 9 -9.22 2.33 -8.57
C ARG A 9 -9.90 1.12 -7.92
N HIS A 10 -10.18 1.17 -6.62
CA HIS A 10 -10.65 0.04 -5.79
C HIS A 10 -9.60 -0.98 -5.34
N ALA A 11 -8.32 -0.70 -5.55
CA ALA A 11 -7.26 -1.46 -4.90
C ALA A 11 -7.38 -1.33 -3.37
N ARG A 12 -7.07 -2.41 -2.68
CA ARG A 12 -7.00 -2.47 -1.22
C ARG A 12 -5.57 -2.73 -0.79
N VAL A 13 -5.05 -1.90 0.10
CA VAL A 13 -3.73 -2.08 0.70
C VAL A 13 -3.91 -2.35 2.19
N VAL A 14 -3.55 -3.55 2.63
CA VAL A 14 -3.54 -3.91 4.05
C VAL A 14 -2.15 -3.67 4.61
N VAL A 15 -2.06 -2.75 5.58
CA VAL A 15 -0.80 -2.40 6.23
C VAL A 15 -0.76 -3.04 7.60
N TYR A 16 0.19 -3.95 7.77
CA TYR A 16 0.50 -4.58 9.05
C TYR A 16 1.62 -3.83 9.77
N ARG A 17 1.43 -3.56 11.06
CA ARG A 17 2.33 -2.83 11.97
C ARG A 17 2.49 -3.59 13.29
N ARG A 18 2.84 -4.88 13.22
CA ARG A 18 2.87 -5.74 14.41
C ARG A 18 4.07 -5.44 15.32
N SER A 19 5.20 -5.00 14.76
CA SER A 19 6.41 -4.60 15.50
C SER A 19 7.26 -3.63 14.66
N ALA A 20 8.37 -3.12 15.22
CA ALA A 20 9.28 -2.24 14.49
C ALA A 20 9.85 -2.90 13.23
N ASP A 21 9.94 -4.23 13.23
CA ASP A 21 10.52 -5.06 12.17
C ASP A 21 9.46 -5.74 11.28
N ASP A 22 8.25 -6.01 11.80
CA ASP A 22 7.14 -6.60 11.03
C ASP A 22 6.26 -5.53 10.37
N ARG A 23 6.83 -4.88 9.36
CA ARG A 23 6.10 -3.92 8.52
C ARG A 23 5.87 -4.57 7.16
N LEU A 24 4.63 -4.96 6.89
CA LEU A 24 4.23 -5.63 5.66
C LEU A 24 3.07 -4.87 5.04
N LEU A 25 3.19 -4.58 3.75
CA LEU A 25 2.10 -4.08 2.93
C LEU A 25 1.64 -5.23 2.04
N THR A 26 0.35 -5.56 2.12
CA THR A 26 -0.27 -6.53 1.23
C THR A 26 -1.22 -5.79 0.30
N VAL A 27 -1.01 -5.92 -1.00
CA VAL A 27 -1.80 -5.26 -2.04
C VAL A 27 -2.78 -6.24 -2.65
N TYR A 28 -4.01 -5.78 -2.85
CA TYR A 28 -5.07 -6.45 -3.57
C TYR A 28 -5.57 -5.50 -4.67
N ASP A 29 -5.55 -5.91 -5.93
CA ASP A 29 -6.00 -5.05 -7.04
C ASP A 29 -7.52 -4.82 -7.03
N CYS A 30 -8.27 -5.61 -6.25
CA CYS A 30 -9.68 -5.40 -6.01
C CYS A 30 -10.00 -5.75 -4.54
N GLY A 31 -10.78 -4.91 -3.86
CA GLY A 31 -11.24 -5.17 -2.49
C GLY A 31 -12.07 -6.45 -2.32
N ALA A 32 -12.54 -7.06 -3.41
CA ALA A 32 -13.24 -8.35 -3.43
C ALA A 32 -12.30 -9.54 -3.74
N SER A 33 -11.03 -9.31 -4.06
CA SER A 33 -10.09 -10.39 -4.36
C SER A 33 -9.74 -11.18 -3.10
N ALA A 34 -9.83 -12.50 -3.19
CA ALA A 34 -9.39 -13.40 -2.14
C ALA A 34 -7.85 -13.54 -2.09
N SER A 35 -7.17 -13.33 -3.23
CA SER A 35 -5.72 -13.49 -3.35
C SER A 35 -5.02 -12.12 -3.43
N PRO A 36 -3.91 -11.93 -2.70
CA PRO A 36 -3.12 -10.72 -2.80
C PRO A 36 -2.33 -10.69 -4.11
N SER A 37 -2.32 -9.53 -4.76
CA SER A 37 -1.56 -9.30 -6.00
C SER A 37 -0.07 -9.11 -5.72
N ALA A 38 0.27 -8.46 -4.61
CA ALA A 38 1.65 -8.24 -4.21
C ALA A 38 1.81 -8.12 -2.69
N ARG A 39 3.05 -8.36 -2.22
CA ARG A 39 3.45 -8.19 -0.82
C ARG A 39 4.80 -7.47 -0.77
N PHE A 40 4.87 -6.39 -0.01
CA PHE A 40 6.05 -5.55 0.15
C PHE A 40 6.45 -5.46 1.61
N ARG A 41 7.74 -5.66 1.90
CA ARG A 41 8.28 -5.39 3.25
C ARG A 41 8.57 -3.91 3.38
N GLY A 42 8.17 -3.32 4.49
CA GLY A 42 8.45 -1.94 4.85
C GLY A 42 7.29 -1.16 5.42
N ARG A 43 7.54 0.12 5.68
CA ARG A 43 6.59 1.07 6.22
C ARG A 43 5.98 1.89 5.09
N LEU A 44 4.66 1.93 5.03
CA LEU A 44 3.96 2.99 4.31
C LEU A 44 4.12 4.30 5.10
N VAL A 45 4.87 5.25 4.54
CA VAL A 45 5.21 6.53 5.21
C VAL A 45 4.33 7.68 4.73
N ARG A 46 3.78 7.58 3.52
CA ARG A 46 2.99 8.66 2.91
C ARG A 46 1.96 8.10 1.92
N VAL A 47 0.80 8.75 1.86
CA VAL A 47 -0.29 8.46 0.91
C VAL A 47 -0.78 9.79 0.38
N ASP A 48 -0.35 10.14 -0.83
CA ASP A 48 -0.76 11.31 -1.59
C ASP A 48 -1.71 10.87 -2.72
N ALA A 49 -2.76 10.16 -2.34
CA ALA A 49 -3.85 9.72 -3.21
C ALA A 49 -5.13 9.59 -2.37
N ASP A 50 -6.28 9.89 -2.98
CA ASP A 50 -7.59 9.75 -2.39
C ASP A 50 -7.82 8.28 -2.03
N SER A 51 -8.03 8.07 -0.73
CA SER A 51 -8.15 6.75 -0.14
C SER A 51 -8.93 6.83 1.16
N GLU A 52 -9.73 5.80 1.42
CA GLU A 52 -10.35 5.62 2.72
C GLU A 52 -9.43 4.77 3.61
N ARG A 53 -9.08 5.30 4.78
CA ARG A 53 -8.29 4.58 5.77
C ARG A 53 -9.18 4.04 6.88
N ARG A 54 -9.16 2.72 7.06
CA ARG A 54 -9.91 2.03 8.11
C ARG A 54 -8.97 1.35 9.10
N PRO A 55 -9.17 1.50 10.42
CA PRO A 55 -8.34 0.84 11.43
C PRO A 55 -8.55 -0.69 11.38
N ALA A 56 -7.49 -1.44 11.68
CA ALA A 56 -7.52 -2.90 11.75
C ALA A 56 -6.70 -3.41 12.95
N PRO A 57 -6.97 -4.61 13.50
CA PRO A 57 -6.33 -5.11 14.72
C PRO A 57 -4.80 -5.11 14.73
N HIS A 58 -4.17 -5.20 13.56
CA HIS A 58 -2.71 -5.23 13.41
C HIS A 58 -2.16 -4.06 12.59
N GLY A 59 -2.94 -3.02 12.36
CA GLY A 59 -2.55 -1.87 11.57
C GLY A 59 -3.75 -1.15 10.97
N TYR A 60 -3.84 -1.09 9.65
CA TYR A 60 -4.96 -0.44 8.97
C TYR A 60 -5.09 -0.93 7.52
N VAL A 61 -6.25 -0.66 6.94
CA VAL A 61 -6.57 -0.92 5.55
C VAL A 61 -6.72 0.42 4.84
N LEU A 62 -6.20 0.51 3.62
CA LEU A 62 -6.47 1.59 2.68
C LEU A 62 -7.31 1.03 1.54
N ASP A 63 -8.44 1.67 1.28
CA ASP A 63 -9.24 1.42 0.08
C ASP A 63 -9.04 2.62 -0.86
N MET A 64 -8.37 2.39 -2.00
CA MET A 64 -8.04 3.44 -2.97
C MET A 64 -9.31 3.90 -3.69
N ARG A 65 -9.49 5.23 -3.76
CA ARG A 65 -10.63 5.88 -4.43
C ARG A 65 -10.30 6.33 -5.85
N GLU A 66 -9.01 6.43 -6.16
CA GLU A 66 -8.47 6.78 -7.47
C GLU A 66 -7.30 5.86 -7.87
N PRO A 67 -6.96 5.79 -9.17
CA PRO A 67 -5.75 5.12 -9.64
C PRO A 67 -4.50 5.74 -9.02
N SER A 68 -3.57 4.88 -8.61
CA SER A 68 -2.36 5.31 -7.90
C SER A 68 -1.21 4.34 -8.13
N VAL A 69 -0.02 4.71 -7.66
CA VAL A 69 1.16 3.85 -7.69
C VAL A 69 1.80 3.81 -6.31
N LEU A 70 2.16 2.60 -5.88
CA LEU A 70 2.97 2.36 -4.70
C LEU A 70 4.44 2.31 -5.11
N GLU A 71 5.26 3.21 -4.58
CA GLU A 71 6.68 3.29 -4.90
C GLU A 71 7.56 3.27 -3.65
N ARG A 72 8.81 2.84 -3.83
CA ARG A 72 9.84 2.95 -2.79
C ARG A 72 10.37 4.37 -2.75
N ALA A 73 10.43 4.96 -1.55
CA ALA A 73 10.99 6.28 -1.34
C ALA A 73 12.51 6.33 -1.59
N SER A 74 13.22 5.20 -1.47
CA SER A 74 14.64 5.06 -1.82
C SER A 74 15.02 3.58 -1.95
N SER A 75 16.00 3.28 -2.82
CA SER A 75 16.54 1.93 -3.09
C SER A 75 17.11 1.23 -1.85
N ASP A 76 17.62 1.99 -0.88
CA ASP A 76 18.20 1.49 0.37
C ASP A 76 17.24 1.54 1.56
N SER A 77 15.96 1.85 1.31
CA SER A 77 14.96 1.96 2.37
C SER A 77 13.76 1.05 2.15
N ASP A 78 13.25 0.52 3.26
CA ASP A 78 11.94 -0.14 3.32
C ASP A 78 10.83 0.89 3.57
N ARG A 79 10.92 2.05 2.93
CA ARG A 79 9.92 3.13 3.02
C ARG A 79 9.16 3.21 1.71
N TRP A 80 7.84 3.20 1.82
CA TRP A 80 6.92 3.21 0.69
C TRP A 80 6.02 4.44 0.75
N HIS A 81 5.73 5.01 -0.41
CA HIS A 81 4.71 6.04 -0.59
C HIS A 81 3.71 5.63 -1.65
N VAL A 82 2.49 6.14 -1.54
CA VAL A 82 1.47 6.02 -2.60
C VAL A 82 1.24 7.40 -3.19
N THR A 83 1.23 7.51 -4.51
CA THR A 83 0.95 8.73 -5.25
C THR A 83 -0.15 8.49 -6.27
N ALA A 84 -1.06 9.45 -6.44
CA ALA A 84 -2.07 9.39 -7.49
C ALA A 84 -1.40 9.33 -8.88
N THR A 85 -2.03 8.63 -9.81
CA THR A 85 -1.71 8.69 -11.24
C THR A 85 -2.88 9.33 -11.94
N ASP A 86 -2.67 10.54 -12.46
CA ASP A 86 -3.63 11.28 -13.29
C ASP A 86 -4.04 10.44 -14.51
#